data_AF-A0A2D7XGX4-F1
#
_entry.id   AF-A0A2D7XGX4-F1
#
_cell.length_a   1.000
_cell.length_b   1.000
_cell.length_c   1.000
_cell.angle_alpha   90.00
_cell.angle_beta   90.00
_cell.angle_gamma   90.00
#
_symmetry.space_group_name_H-M   'P 1'
#
loop_
_entity.id
_entity.type
_entity.pdbx_description
1 polymer ?
#
loop_
_entity_poly.entity_id
_entity_poly.type
_entity_poly.pdbx_seq_one_letter_code
_entity_poly.pdbx_strand_id
1 'polypeptide(L)'
;MVGCIFANQFNIPDDSVEADKATIINNRGFIPGSVLKNRNNFGNFTLALRETNTSFVDFVMRPWTIMASHYGLVARNPNDPVERLKNPKTNLTVVQYTRSKEGLSQIPRKTWRFYNCVPTSISNRDYGYQEDESVKNFNTTWTFDNYEISSNLYLSVEEMLKAINPFY
;
A
#
# COMPACT_ATOMS: atom_id res chain seq x y z
N MET A 1 18.30 14.92 2.66
CA MET A 1 17.33 14.00 2.03
C MET A 1 16.17 14.85 1.52
N VAL A 2 16.18 15.20 0.23
CA VAL A 2 15.07 15.94 -0.38
C VAL A 2 13.98 14.92 -0.66
N GLY A 3 13.09 14.72 0.31
CA GLY A 3 11.91 13.88 0.14
C GLY A 3 10.87 14.66 -0.65
N CYS A 4 10.54 14.21 -1.85
CA CYS A 4 9.47 14.81 -2.62
C CYS A 4 8.12 14.56 -1.92
N ILE A 5 7.53 15.61 -1.34
CA ILE A 5 6.24 15.57 -0.64
C ILE A 5 5.11 15.60 -1.69
N PHE A 6 4.97 14.51 -2.45
CA PHE A 6 3.84 14.33 -3.36
C PHE A 6 2.77 13.44 -2.73
N ALA A 7 3.14 12.40 -1.99
CA ALA A 7 2.17 11.51 -1.35
C ALA A 7 1.58 12.15 -0.08
N ASN A 8 0.29 12.50 -0.12
CA ASN A 8 -0.43 13.12 1.00
C ASN A 8 -1.22 12.10 1.82
N GLN A 9 -1.83 11.13 1.14
CA GLN A 9 -2.72 10.16 1.76
C GLN A 9 -2.53 8.80 1.10
N PHE A 10 -2.67 7.74 1.89
CA PHE A 10 -2.78 6.39 1.41
C PHE A 10 -4.00 5.72 2.06
N ASN A 11 -4.63 4.80 1.34
CA ASN A 11 -5.67 3.94 1.87
C ASN A 11 -5.26 2.48 1.65
N ILE A 12 -5.32 1.72 2.72
CA ILE A 12 -5.00 0.29 2.74
C ILE A 12 -6.32 -0.46 2.56
N PRO A 13 -6.39 -1.42 1.63
CA PRO A 13 -7.59 -2.20 1.42
C PRO A 13 -7.90 -3.09 2.62
N ASP A 14 -9.19 -3.30 2.86
CA ASP A 14 -9.66 -4.25 3.86
C ASP A 14 -9.50 -5.70 3.37
N ASP A 15 -9.44 -6.61 4.34
CA ASP A 15 -9.38 -8.04 4.11
C ASP A 15 -10.64 -8.72 4.64
N SER A 16 -11.26 -9.58 3.83
CA SER A 16 -12.51 -10.23 4.17
C SER A 16 -12.56 -11.68 3.68
N VAL A 17 -13.25 -12.51 4.47
CA VAL A 17 -13.55 -13.90 4.15
C VAL A 17 -15.06 -14.07 4.28
N GLU A 18 -15.68 -14.70 3.28
CA GLU A 18 -17.11 -14.99 3.32
C GLU A 18 -17.36 -16.23 4.21
N ALA A 19 -18.31 -16.12 5.13
CA ALA A 19 -18.80 -17.25 5.90
C ALA A 19 -20.13 -17.72 5.29
N ASP A 20 -20.26 -19.02 5.05
CA ASP A 20 -21.45 -19.64 4.50
C ASP A 20 -21.92 -20.81 5.38
N LYS A 21 -23.07 -21.37 5.05
CA LYS A 21 -23.65 -22.54 5.70
C LYS A 21 -23.52 -23.75 4.79
N ALA A 22 -22.85 -24.79 5.26
CA ALA A 22 -22.74 -26.02 4.48
C ALA A 22 -24.12 -26.67 4.33
N THR A 23 -24.55 -26.89 3.08
CA THR A 23 -25.82 -27.56 2.79
C THR A 23 -25.65 -29.07 2.96
N ILE A 24 -26.25 -29.61 4.03
CA ILE A 24 -26.30 -31.06 4.26
C ILE A 24 -27.64 -31.57 3.76
N ILE A 25 -27.62 -32.57 2.87
CA ILE A 25 -28.83 -33.21 2.36
C ILE A 25 -29.54 -33.88 3.54
N ASN A 26 -30.82 -33.55 3.75
CA ASN A 26 -31.68 -34.07 4.82
C ASN A 26 -31.29 -33.64 6.25
N ASN A 27 -31.05 -32.34 6.47
CA ASN A 27 -30.70 -31.78 7.78
C ASN A 27 -31.84 -31.75 8.82
N ARG A 28 -33.00 -32.36 8.55
CA ARG A 28 -34.17 -32.52 9.46
C ARG A 28 -34.53 -31.31 10.34
N GLY A 29 -34.37 -30.08 9.83
CA GLY A 29 -34.68 -28.84 10.54
C GLY A 29 -33.60 -28.32 11.49
N PHE A 30 -32.42 -28.95 11.56
CA PHE A 30 -31.27 -28.43 12.28
C PHE A 30 -30.62 -27.25 11.54
N ILE A 31 -29.98 -26.35 12.28
CA ILE A 31 -29.21 -25.25 11.71
C ILE A 31 -27.90 -25.83 11.15
N PRO A 32 -27.58 -25.62 9.86
CA PRO A 32 -26.34 -26.12 9.26
C PRO A 32 -25.10 -25.47 9.88
N GLY A 33 -24.00 -26.24 9.88
CA GLY A 33 -22.69 -25.77 10.34
C GLY A 33 -22.20 -24.59 9.52
N SER A 34 -21.58 -23.61 10.18
CA SER A 34 -20.89 -22.51 9.48
C SER A 34 -19.57 -23.02 8.93
N VAL A 35 -19.32 -22.71 7.66
CA VAL A 35 -18.04 -22.96 6.97
C VAL A 35 -17.51 -21.65 6.42
N LEU A 36 -16.20 -21.46 6.45
CA LEU A 36 -15.56 -20.33 5.80
C LEU A 36 -15.28 -20.69 4.33
N LYS A 37 -15.57 -19.77 3.42
CA LYS A 37 -15.17 -19.84 2.01
C LYS A 37 -13.75 -19.31 1.84
N ASN A 38 -13.31 -19.27 0.58
CA ASN A 38 -12.03 -18.65 0.22
C ASN A 38 -12.01 -17.17 0.63
N ARG A 39 -10.80 -16.67 0.90
CA ARG A 39 -10.56 -15.24 1.10
C ARG A 39 -10.98 -14.47 -0.15
N ASN A 40 -11.60 -13.32 0.05
CA ASN A 40 -11.96 -12.44 -1.05
C ASN A 40 -10.70 -11.92 -1.74
N ASN A 41 -10.82 -11.56 -3.02
CA ASN A 41 -9.73 -10.90 -3.73
C ASN A 41 -9.32 -9.62 -2.99
N PHE A 42 -8.02 -9.35 -2.96
CA PHE A 42 -7.49 -8.14 -2.36
C PHE A 42 -8.16 -6.90 -2.94
N GLY A 43 -8.58 -5.98 -2.08
CA GLY A 43 -8.96 -4.64 -2.50
C GLY A 43 -7.76 -3.90 -3.10
N ASN A 44 -8.03 -2.81 -3.84
CA ASN A 44 -6.96 -2.02 -4.42
C ASN A 44 -6.33 -1.07 -3.39
N PHE A 45 -5.01 -0.91 -3.44
CA PHE A 45 -4.32 0.13 -2.68
C PHE A 45 -4.49 1.48 -3.39
N THR A 46 -4.80 2.55 -2.67
CA THR A 46 -4.91 3.89 -3.28
C THR A 46 -3.98 4.88 -2.62
N LEU A 47 -3.36 5.72 -3.45
CA LEU A 47 -2.42 6.76 -3.03
C LEU A 47 -2.85 8.10 -3.64
N ALA A 48 -3.07 9.09 -2.78
CA ALA A 48 -3.36 10.46 -3.17
C ALA A 48 -2.06 11.25 -3.29
N LEU A 49 -1.81 11.73 -4.51
CA LEU A 49 -0.64 12.51 -4.87
C LEU A 49 -1.05 13.98 -5.05
N ARG A 50 -0.36 14.89 -4.37
CA ARG A 50 -0.49 16.33 -4.50
C ARG A 50 0.09 16.78 -5.83
N GLU A 51 -0.68 17.53 -6.58
CA GLU A 51 -0.17 18.21 -7.75
C GLU A 51 0.64 19.45 -7.32
N THR A 52 1.81 19.62 -7.92
CA THR A 52 2.71 20.76 -7.66
C THR A 52 3.14 21.37 -9.00
N ASN A 53 4.05 22.35 -8.96
CA ASN A 53 4.61 22.98 -10.17
C ASN A 53 5.29 21.97 -11.12
N THR A 54 5.71 20.81 -10.62
CA THR A 54 6.14 19.68 -11.44
C THR A 54 5.08 18.58 -11.37
N SER A 55 4.49 18.24 -12.52
CA SER A 55 3.42 17.25 -12.60
C SER A 55 3.97 15.82 -12.46
N PHE A 56 4.14 15.36 -11.23
CA PHE A 56 4.59 13.99 -10.97
C PHE A 56 3.59 12.96 -11.51
N VAL A 57 2.30 13.24 -11.41
CA VAL A 57 1.24 12.33 -11.88
C VAL A 57 1.31 12.14 -13.39
N ASP A 58 1.62 13.20 -14.15
CA ASP A 58 1.73 13.07 -15.61
C ASP A 58 3.04 12.51 -16.08
N PHE A 59 4.16 12.95 -15.50
CA PHE A 59 5.47 12.57 -16.02
C PHE A 59 5.94 11.21 -15.51
N VAL A 60 5.37 10.72 -14.42
CA VAL A 60 5.76 9.43 -13.82
C VAL A 60 4.59 8.45 -13.83
N MET A 61 3.47 8.80 -13.21
CA MET A 61 2.39 7.84 -12.99
C MET A 61 1.70 7.42 -14.30
N ARG A 62 1.36 8.36 -15.18
CA ARG A 62 0.70 8.06 -16.46
C ARG A 62 1.56 7.17 -17.38
N PRO A 63 2.84 7.50 -17.68
CA PRO A 63 3.72 6.62 -18.44
C PRO A 63 3.86 5.24 -17.81
N TRP A 64 3.87 5.15 -16.48
CA TRP A 64 3.93 3.86 -15.79
C TRP A 64 2.69 3.01 -16.09
N THR A 65 1.48 3.57 -15.97
CA THR A 65 0.26 2.83 -16.29
C THR A 65 0.22 2.42 -17.77
N ILE A 66 0.72 3.25 -18.69
CA ILE A 66 0.87 2.90 -20.12
C ILE A 66 1.88 1.75 -20.31
N MET A 67 3.02 1.80 -19.62
CA MET A 67 4.00 0.72 -19.65
C MET A 67 3.41 -0.59 -19.14
N ALA A 68 2.62 -0.52 -18.06
CA ALA A 68 1.94 -1.68 -17.50
C ALA A 68 0.92 -2.29 -18.48
N SER A 69 0.22 -1.47 -19.27
CA SER A 69 -0.71 -1.98 -20.28
C SER A 69 0.00 -2.64 -21.47
N HIS A 70 1.18 -2.13 -21.87
CA HIS A 70 1.96 -2.71 -22.96
C HIS A 70 2.66 -4.02 -22.59
N TYR A 71 3.29 -4.09 -21.42
CA TYR A 71 4.11 -5.24 -21.03
C TYR A 71 3.38 -6.26 -20.14
N GLY A 72 2.22 -5.90 -19.61
CA GLY A 72 1.41 -6.73 -18.72
C GLY A 72 2.09 -7.03 -17.38
N LEU A 73 1.43 -7.87 -16.57
CA LEU A 73 1.90 -8.30 -15.25
C LEU A 73 2.61 -9.66 -15.26
N VAL A 74 3.13 -10.06 -16.42
CA VAL A 74 3.74 -11.38 -16.63
C VAL A 74 5.02 -11.53 -15.83
N ALA A 75 5.25 -12.70 -15.24
CA ALA A 75 6.53 -13.04 -14.62
C ALA A 75 7.63 -13.08 -15.69
N ARG A 76 8.66 -12.25 -15.53
CA ARG A 76 9.79 -12.15 -16.45
C ARG A 76 11.01 -12.87 -15.86
N ASN A 77 11.87 -13.41 -16.72
CA ASN A 77 13.09 -14.07 -16.28
C ASN A 77 14.04 -13.04 -15.64
N PRO A 78 14.42 -13.18 -14.36
CA PRO A 78 15.29 -12.23 -13.69
C PRO A 78 16.74 -12.23 -14.22
N ASN A 79 17.16 -13.32 -14.87
CA ASN A 79 18.53 -13.50 -15.36
C ASN A 79 18.76 -12.90 -16.76
N ASP A 80 17.70 -12.53 -17.47
CA ASP A 80 17.79 -11.87 -18.77
C ASP A 80 17.67 -10.34 -18.58
N PRO A 81 18.72 -9.56 -18.88
CA PRO A 81 18.70 -8.11 -18.69
C PRO A 81 17.67 -7.41 -19.58
N VAL A 82 17.34 -7.94 -20.76
CA VAL A 82 16.37 -7.33 -21.69
C VAL A 82 14.95 -7.55 -21.20
N GLU A 83 14.64 -8.74 -20.71
CA GLU A 83 13.32 -9.06 -20.14
C GLU A 83 13.09 -8.36 -18.79
N ARG A 84 14.16 -8.16 -17.99
CA ARG A 84 14.08 -7.45 -16.71
C ARG A 84 13.64 -5.99 -16.86
N LEU A 85 14.10 -5.30 -17.90
CA LEU A 85 13.73 -3.89 -18.17
C LEU A 85 12.25 -3.72 -18.53
N LYS A 86 11.57 -4.80 -18.94
CA LYS A 86 10.15 -4.79 -19.30
C LYS A 86 9.24 -5.01 -18.10
N ASN A 87 9.78 -5.16 -16.88
CA ASN A 87 8.97 -5.41 -15.70
C ASN A 87 8.45 -4.09 -15.09
N PRO A 88 7.14 -3.81 -15.12
CA PRO A 88 6.57 -2.60 -14.53
C PRO A 88 6.36 -2.70 -13.02
N LYS A 89 6.65 -3.85 -12.39
CA LYS A 89 6.36 -4.10 -10.97
C LYS A 89 7.37 -3.40 -10.06
N THR A 90 6.89 -2.83 -8.95
CA THR A 90 7.73 -2.26 -7.88
C THR A 90 7.27 -2.71 -6.51
N ASN A 91 8.10 -2.54 -5.49
CA ASN A 91 7.69 -2.76 -4.11
C ASN A 91 7.41 -1.41 -3.44
N LEU A 92 6.28 -1.30 -2.74
CA LEU A 92 5.90 -0.09 -2.01
C LEU A 92 6.05 -0.33 -0.52
N THR A 93 6.73 0.59 0.18
CA THR A 93 6.87 0.54 1.63
C THR A 93 6.25 1.79 2.25
N VAL A 94 5.25 1.61 3.11
CA VAL A 94 4.61 2.69 3.87
C VAL A 94 5.06 2.59 5.33
N VAL A 95 5.78 3.61 5.78
CA VAL A 95 6.29 3.69 7.16
C VAL A 95 5.45 4.69 7.94
N GLN A 96 4.85 4.24 9.04
CA GLN A 96 4.10 5.08 9.97
C GLN A 96 4.96 5.41 11.18
N TYR A 97 5.26 6.69 11.35
CA TYR A 97 6.05 7.20 12.47
C TYR A 97 5.17 7.63 13.64
N THR A 98 5.68 7.48 14.86
CA THR A 98 5.08 8.08 16.06
C THR A 98 5.70 9.44 16.35
N ARG A 99 5.00 10.27 17.14
CA ARG A 99 5.56 11.53 17.63
C ARG A 99 6.75 11.24 18.55
N SER A 100 7.92 11.77 18.23
CA SER A 100 9.10 11.76 19.09
C SER A 100 9.25 13.10 19.82
N LYS A 101 9.99 13.09 20.93
CA LYS A 101 10.39 14.32 21.63
C LYS A 101 11.27 15.17 20.70
N GLU A 102 11.22 16.49 20.87
CA GLU A 102 12.08 17.43 20.15
C GLU A 102 13.55 17.03 20.23
N GLY A 103 14.25 17.06 19.09
CA GLY A 103 15.65 16.66 18.98
C GLY A 103 15.89 15.15 18.78
N LEU A 104 14.88 14.30 18.89
CA LEU A 104 14.98 12.86 18.58
C LEU A 104 14.36 12.55 17.22
N SER A 105 15.07 11.72 16.44
CA SER A 105 14.56 11.21 15.17
C SER A 105 13.22 10.48 15.38
N GLN A 106 12.30 10.67 14.44
CA GLN A 106 10.99 10.00 14.49
C GLN A 106 11.18 8.49 14.40
N ILE A 107 10.58 7.77 15.35
CA ILE A 107 10.70 6.32 15.43
C ILE A 107 9.59 5.68 14.61
N PRO A 108 9.90 4.78 13.66
CA PRO A 108 8.89 4.05 12.90
C PRO A 108 8.16 3.08 13.81
N ARG A 109 6.84 3.24 13.95
CA ARG A 109 5.99 2.35 14.76
C ARG A 109 5.54 1.12 13.98
N LYS A 110 5.13 1.33 12.73
CA LYS A 110 4.52 0.29 11.89
C LYS A 110 4.99 0.46 10.46
N THR A 111 5.34 -0.64 9.82
CA THR A 111 5.76 -0.67 8.42
C THR A 111 4.88 -1.63 7.65
N TRP A 112 4.31 -1.13 6.56
CA TRP A 112 3.59 -1.91 5.56
C TRP A 112 4.47 -2.06 4.35
N ARG A 113 4.61 -3.27 3.83
CA ARG A 113 5.32 -3.52 2.58
C ARG A 113 4.39 -4.28 1.64
N PHE A 114 4.17 -3.70 0.48
CA PHE A 114 3.41 -4.27 -0.60
C PHE A 114 4.38 -4.72 -1.69
N TYR A 115 4.18 -5.93 -2.19
CA TYR A 115 5.04 -6.54 -3.18
C TYR A 115 4.38 -6.53 -4.56
N ASN A 116 5.21 -6.37 -5.59
CA ASN A 116 4.80 -6.43 -6.99
C ASN A 116 3.68 -5.44 -7.36
N CYS A 117 3.73 -4.25 -6.79
CA CYS A 117 2.76 -3.19 -7.03
C CYS A 117 2.88 -2.60 -8.43
N VAL A 118 1.73 -2.34 -9.06
CA VAL A 118 1.63 -1.66 -10.37
C VAL A 118 0.43 -0.70 -10.35
N PRO A 119 0.56 0.54 -10.87
CA PRO A 119 -0.56 1.46 -10.95
C PRO A 119 -1.51 1.05 -12.08
N THR A 120 -2.78 0.84 -11.75
CA THR A 120 -3.82 0.37 -12.67
C THR A 120 -4.74 1.49 -13.15
N SER A 121 -4.94 2.53 -12.33
CA SER A 121 -5.74 3.68 -12.72
C SER A 121 -5.25 4.96 -12.05
N ILE A 122 -5.55 6.08 -12.71
CA ILE A 122 -5.22 7.43 -12.27
C ILE A 122 -6.49 8.25 -12.42
N SER A 123 -6.81 9.08 -11.42
CA SER A 123 -7.99 9.95 -11.44
C SER A 123 -8.00 10.87 -12.66
N ASN A 124 -9.21 11.17 -13.15
CA ASN A 124 -9.39 12.13 -14.22
C ASN A 124 -8.90 13.54 -13.80
N ARG A 125 -8.46 14.34 -14.77
CA ARG A 125 -8.13 15.73 -14.56
C ARG A 125 -9.19 16.61 -15.15
N ASP A 126 -9.74 17.46 -14.28
CA ASP A 126 -10.64 18.52 -14.69
C ASP A 126 -9.95 19.87 -14.47
N TYR A 127 -9.91 20.68 -15.51
CA TYR A 127 -9.35 22.02 -15.51
C TYR A 127 -10.41 22.98 -16.03
N GLY A 128 -11.09 23.65 -15.11
CA GLY A 128 -11.98 24.78 -15.38
C GLY A 128 -11.36 26.10 -14.91
N TYR A 129 -11.91 27.21 -15.40
CA TYR A 129 -11.55 28.56 -14.98
C TYR A 129 -12.26 29.03 -13.70
N GLN A 130 -13.09 28.18 -13.09
CA GLN A 130 -13.70 28.51 -11.80
C GLN A 130 -12.62 28.55 -10.72
N GLU A 131 -12.68 29.57 -9.86
CA GLU A 131 -11.78 29.70 -8.73
C GLU A 131 -11.99 28.52 -7.78
N ASP A 132 -10.99 27.65 -7.74
CA ASP A 132 -10.88 26.57 -6.76
C ASP A 132 -9.66 26.90 -5.90
N GLU A 133 -9.91 27.28 -4.64
CA GLU A 133 -8.85 27.61 -3.66
C GLU A 133 -8.11 26.35 -3.16
N SER A 134 -8.59 25.16 -3.52
CA SER A 134 -8.03 23.91 -3.05
C SER A 134 -6.85 23.43 -3.90
N VAL A 135 -5.84 22.87 -3.23
CA VAL A 135 -4.74 22.22 -3.93
C VAL A 135 -5.22 20.88 -4.48
N LYS A 136 -5.07 20.69 -5.79
CA LYS A 136 -5.50 19.48 -6.47
C LYS A 136 -4.71 18.26 -6.00
N ASN A 137 -5.44 17.23 -5.59
CA ASN A 137 -4.90 15.90 -5.29
C ASN A 137 -5.45 14.91 -6.32
N PHE A 138 -4.59 14.02 -6.79
CA PHE A 138 -4.95 12.97 -7.73
C PHE A 138 -4.77 11.60 -7.09
N ASN A 139 -5.80 10.77 -7.22
CA ASN A 139 -5.80 9.43 -6.68
C ASN A 139 -5.24 8.45 -7.72
N THR A 140 -4.27 7.66 -7.30
CA THR A 140 -3.71 6.55 -8.07
C THR A 140 -4.09 5.24 -7.40
N THR A 141 -4.60 4.30 -8.19
CA THR A 141 -5.00 2.97 -7.72
C THR A 141 -3.96 1.96 -8.13
N TRP A 142 -3.63 1.06 -7.22
CA TRP A 142 -2.56 0.09 -7.38
C TRP A 142 -3.09 -1.31 -7.06
N THR A 143 -2.66 -2.26 -7.89
CA THR A 143 -2.78 -3.69 -7.60
C THR A 143 -1.47 -4.19 -7.01
N PHE A 144 -1.54 -5.23 -6.19
CA PHE A 144 -0.39 -5.87 -5.54
C PHE A 144 -0.68 -7.36 -5.34
N ASP A 145 0.37 -8.18 -5.24
CA ASP A 145 0.22 -9.64 -5.10
C ASP A 145 0.02 -10.05 -3.63
N ASN A 146 0.80 -9.44 -2.74
CA ASN A 146 0.75 -9.69 -1.31
C ASN A 146 1.31 -8.50 -0.53
N TYR A 147 1.02 -8.46 0.77
CA TYR A 147 1.56 -7.47 1.68
C TYR A 147 2.06 -8.11 2.97
N GLU A 148 3.02 -7.47 3.62
CA GLU A 148 3.46 -7.80 4.97
C GLU A 148 3.35 -6.59 5.88
N ILE A 149 3.14 -6.88 7.17
CA ILE A 149 3.10 -5.88 8.23
C ILE A 149 4.20 -6.25 9.22
N SER A 150 5.10 -5.30 9.49
CA SER A 150 6.09 -5.42 10.55
C SER A 150 5.89 -4.32 11.58
N SER A 151 5.95 -4.71 12.85
CA SER A 151 6.08 -3.77 13.97
C SER A 151 7.56 -3.50 14.15
N ASN A 152 7.96 -2.23 14.13
CA ASN A 152 9.27 -1.85 14.65
C ASN A 152 9.04 -1.48 16.12
N LEU A 153 9.00 -2.51 16.98
CA LEU A 153 9.04 -2.32 18.42
C LEU A 153 10.46 -1.85 18.77
N TYR A 154 10.67 -0.54 18.76
CA TYR A 154 11.82 0.06 19.41
C TYR A 154 11.60 -0.08 20.93
N LEU A 155 12.44 -0.87 21.59
CA LEU A 155 12.48 -0.99 23.05
C LEU A 155 12.61 0.41 23.66
N SER A 156 11.84 0.67 24.72
CA SER A 156 11.78 2.00 25.34
C SER A 156 13.08 2.31 26.11
N VAL A 157 13.35 3.59 26.40
CA VAL A 157 14.56 4.04 27.12
C VAL A 157 14.73 3.32 28.49
N GLU A 158 13.62 2.90 29.09
CA GLU A 158 13.55 2.15 30.34
C GLU A 158 14.17 0.73 30.22
N GLU A 159 14.06 0.10 29.05
CA GLU A 159 14.61 -1.23 28.78
C GLU A 159 16.13 -1.19 28.49
N MET A 160 16.65 -0.04 28.01
CA MET A 160 18.10 0.18 27.94
C MET A 160 18.71 0.45 29.31
N LEU A 161 18.00 1.13 30.21
CA LEU A 161 18.48 1.39 31.57
C LEU A 161 18.64 0.10 32.38
N LYS A 162 17.69 -0.84 32.28
CA LYS A 162 17.80 -2.19 32.88
C LYS A 162 18.92 -3.04 32.28
N ALA A 163 19.27 -2.84 31.01
CA ALA A 163 20.39 -3.54 30.38
C ALA A 163 21.76 -3.02 30.81
N ILE A 164 21.85 -1.76 31.27
CA ILE A 164 23.11 -1.11 31.72
C ILE A 164 23.25 -1.18 33.24
N ASN A 165 22.14 -1.13 34.00
CA ASN A 165 22.15 -1.36 35.44
C ASN A 165 21.01 -2.30 35.83
N PRO A 166 21.29 -3.58 36.14
CA PRO A 166 20.26 -4.58 36.44
C PRO A 166 19.51 -4.35 37.77
N PHE A 167 19.85 -3.29 38.52
CA PHE A 167 19.24 -2.96 39.81
C PHE A 167 18.50 -1.61 39.85
N TYR A 168 18.18 -1.04 38.68
CA TYR A 168 17.24 0.08 38.56
C TYR A 168 16.01 -0.31 37.74
#